data_AF-A0A434A2Q4-F1
#
_entry.id   AF-A0A434A2Q4-F1
#
_cell.length_a   1.000
_cell.length_b   1.000
_cell.length_c   1.000
_cell.angle_alpha   90.00
_cell.angle_beta   90.00
_cell.angle_gamma   90.00
#
_symmetry.space_group_name_H-M   'P 1'
#
loop_
_entity.id
_entity.type
_entity.pdbx_description
1 polymer ?
#
loop_
_entity_poly.entity_id
_entity_poly.type
_entity_poly.pdbx_seq_one_letter_code
_entity_poly.pdbx_strand_id
1 'polypeptide(L)'
;MAVDKLKVIARLKALFPKANLSQKRLDAFADKLSKKPADDADDAAIDAVINDFNDVMSIEDIARYDDRTRTLEAEKQKAIDEARKKAGLDPEKKEDDKVELPDNTPDYVKVIMGKLDSVTTELESIKTGRVTETKKASAADQFNKSEILKRIPDSVKPNWINRIDVTSEVSFEDQIKGLESEYGELVQLSADTNQYAPPAGSGNPTDVKVDAAVVESMLNI
;
A
#
# COMPACT_ATOMS: atom_id res chain seq x y z
N MET A 1 -30.36 -16.96 5.45
CA MET A 1 -30.67 -16.66 4.04
C MET A 1 -30.59 -15.15 3.86
N ALA A 2 -30.33 -14.64 2.66
CA ALA A 2 -30.09 -13.21 2.41
C ALA A 2 -30.99 -12.74 1.27
N VAL A 3 -31.38 -11.46 1.30
CA VAL A 3 -32.17 -10.84 0.23
C VAL A 3 -31.34 -10.78 -1.06
N ASP A 4 -31.99 -10.87 -2.22
CA ASP A 4 -31.31 -10.68 -3.50
C ASP A 4 -30.60 -9.32 -3.56
N LYS A 5 -29.30 -9.36 -3.84
CA LYS A 5 -28.42 -8.19 -3.96
C LYS A 5 -28.91 -7.23 -5.03
N LEU A 6 -29.47 -7.74 -6.14
CA LEU A 6 -30.01 -6.88 -7.20
C LEU A 6 -31.18 -6.04 -6.71
N LYS A 7 -32.03 -6.61 -5.84
CA LYS A 7 -33.13 -5.89 -5.19
C LYS A 7 -32.60 -4.77 -4.29
N VAL A 8 -31.57 -5.05 -3.49
CA VAL A 8 -30.91 -4.04 -2.63
C VAL A 8 -30.28 -2.92 -3.46
N ILE A 9 -29.58 -3.24 -4.56
CA ILE A 9 -28.99 -2.23 -5.47
C ILE A 9 -30.08 -1.33 -6.07
N ALA A 10 -31.20 -1.91 -6.49
CA ALA A 10 -32.32 -1.15 -7.05
C ALA A 10 -32.90 -0.17 -6.03
N ARG A 11 -33.12 -0.60 -4.78
CA ARG A 11 -33.58 0.27 -3.68
C ARG A 11 -32.56 1.36 -3.35
N LEU A 12 -31.27 1.01 -3.30
CA LEU A 12 -30.20 1.96 -3.00
C LEU A 12 -30.11 3.08 -4.05
N LYS A 13 -30.28 2.76 -5.34
CA LYS A 13 -30.37 3.76 -6.42
C LYS A 13 -31.65 4.59 -6.35
N ALA A 14 -32.76 4.00 -5.92
CA ALA A 14 -34.03 4.71 -5.79
C ALA A 14 -34.02 5.73 -4.63
N LEU A 15 -33.41 5.36 -3.50
CA LEU A 15 -33.29 6.23 -2.32
C LEU A 15 -32.22 7.31 -2.50
N PHE A 16 -31.11 6.98 -3.17
CA PHE A 16 -29.97 7.90 -3.36
C PHE A 16 -29.65 8.16 -4.84
N PRO A 17 -30.58 8.71 -5.63
CA PRO A 17 -30.40 8.88 -7.08
C PRO A 17 -29.31 9.90 -7.44
N LYS A 18 -28.92 10.76 -6.49
CA LYS A 18 -27.85 11.76 -6.67
C LYS A 18 -26.48 11.25 -6.24
N ALA A 19 -26.40 10.09 -5.58
CA ALA A 19 -25.13 9.50 -5.18
C ALA A 19 -24.51 8.80 -6.40
N ASN A 20 -23.42 9.34 -6.93
CA ASN A 20 -22.70 8.79 -8.07
C ASN A 20 -21.82 7.58 -7.66
N LEU A 21 -22.45 6.53 -7.18
CA LEU A 21 -21.77 5.34 -6.70
C LEU A 21 -21.28 4.48 -7.87
N SER A 22 -20.02 4.08 -7.84
CA SER A 22 -19.49 3.09 -8.78
C SER A 22 -20.17 1.73 -8.61
N GLN A 23 -20.18 0.90 -9.65
CA GLN A 23 -20.75 -0.46 -9.58
C GLN A 23 -20.12 -1.27 -8.44
N LYS A 24 -18.79 -1.16 -8.25
CA LYS A 24 -18.07 -1.80 -7.15
C LYS A 24 -18.58 -1.38 -5.76
N ARG A 25 -18.92 -0.10 -5.57
CA ARG A 25 -19.51 0.40 -4.31
C ARG A 25 -20.93 -0.10 -4.11
N LEU A 26 -21.73 -0.11 -5.18
CA LEU A 26 -23.09 -0.65 -5.15
C LEU A 26 -23.08 -2.13 -4.74
N ASP A 27 -22.18 -2.92 -5.34
CA ASP A 27 -22.03 -4.35 -5.02
C ASP A 27 -21.56 -4.55 -3.57
N ALA A 28 -20.59 -3.74 -3.10
CA ALA A 28 -20.11 -3.82 -1.72
C ALA A 28 -21.21 -3.46 -0.69
N PHE A 29 -22.03 -2.44 -0.97
CA PHE A 29 -23.18 -2.13 -0.12
C PHE A 29 -24.24 -3.22 -0.19
N ALA A 30 -24.54 -3.74 -1.37
CA ALA A 30 -25.49 -4.84 -1.52
C ALA A 30 -25.03 -6.09 -0.77
N ASP A 31 -23.75 -6.44 -0.81
CA ASP A 31 -23.16 -7.56 -0.09
C ASP A 31 -23.29 -7.43 1.43
N LYS A 32 -23.18 -6.20 1.93
CA LYS A 32 -23.27 -5.89 3.36
C LYS A 32 -24.72 -5.80 3.84
N LEU A 33 -25.58 -5.18 3.04
CA LEU A 33 -26.96 -4.87 3.41
C LEU A 33 -27.92 -6.03 3.12
N SER A 34 -27.67 -6.88 2.11
CA SER A 34 -28.49 -8.07 1.82
C SER A 34 -28.57 -9.09 2.96
N LYS A 35 -27.58 -9.09 3.85
CA LYS A 35 -27.47 -10.03 4.97
C LYS A 35 -28.22 -9.58 6.23
N LYS A 36 -28.74 -8.34 6.26
CA LYS A 36 -29.39 -7.79 7.45
C LYS A 36 -30.90 -8.04 7.52
N PRO A 37 -31.69 -7.83 6.44
CA PRO A 37 -33.10 -8.22 6.43
C PRO A 37 -33.28 -9.75 6.36
N ALA A 38 -34.48 -10.21 6.71
CA ALA A 38 -34.93 -11.57 6.39
C ALA A 38 -35.00 -11.76 4.86
N ASP A 39 -34.91 -12.99 4.38
CA ASP A 39 -34.88 -13.33 2.95
C ASP A 39 -36.19 -13.02 2.20
N ASP A 40 -37.31 -12.97 2.92
CA ASP A 40 -38.63 -12.57 2.42
C ASP A 40 -38.95 -11.08 2.63
N ALA A 41 -37.95 -10.27 3.03
CA ALA A 41 -38.15 -8.86 3.31
C ALA A 41 -38.72 -8.08 2.11
N ASP A 42 -39.73 -7.28 2.40
CA ASP A 42 -40.32 -6.34 1.45
C ASP A 42 -39.40 -5.14 1.20
N ASP A 43 -39.79 -4.30 0.24
CA ASP A 43 -39.01 -3.12 -0.14
C ASP A 43 -38.86 -2.12 1.02
N ALA A 44 -39.85 -2.03 1.91
CA ALA A 44 -39.81 -1.10 3.05
C ALA A 44 -38.80 -1.54 4.11
N ALA A 45 -38.70 -2.84 4.39
CA ALA A 45 -37.69 -3.40 5.29
C ALA A 45 -36.27 -3.24 4.72
N ILE A 46 -36.10 -3.38 3.40
CA ILE A 46 -34.81 -3.14 2.73
C ILE A 46 -34.45 -1.65 2.82
N ASP A 47 -35.40 -0.74 2.58
CA ASP A 47 -35.17 0.70 2.69
C ASP A 47 -34.78 1.11 4.11
N ALA A 48 -35.43 0.55 5.13
CA ALA A 48 -35.10 0.82 6.52
C ALA A 48 -33.63 0.46 6.82
N VAL A 49 -33.18 -0.71 6.37
CA VAL A 49 -31.78 -1.13 6.54
C VAL A 49 -30.80 -0.23 5.79
N ILE A 50 -31.18 0.27 4.61
CA ILE A 50 -30.35 1.22 3.85
C ILE A 50 -30.28 2.57 4.57
N ASN A 51 -31.41 3.07 5.11
CA ASN A 51 -31.45 4.32 5.86
C ASN A 51 -30.68 4.21 7.18
N ASP A 52 -30.82 3.11 7.92
CA ASP A 52 -30.02 2.84 9.12
C ASP A 52 -28.51 2.86 8.81
N PHE A 53 -28.13 2.33 7.65
CA PHE A 53 -26.74 2.40 7.21
C PHE A 53 -26.32 3.83 6.87
N ASN A 54 -27.18 4.58 6.18
CA ASN A 54 -26.95 5.97 5.81
C ASN A 54 -26.82 6.89 7.04
N ASP A 55 -27.56 6.62 8.11
CA ASP A 55 -27.50 7.39 9.35
C ASP A 55 -26.16 7.25 10.08
N VAL A 56 -25.54 6.07 9.99
CA VAL A 56 -24.20 5.82 10.56
C VAL A 56 -23.10 6.28 9.60
N MET A 57 -23.31 6.09 8.31
CA MET A 57 -22.37 6.43 7.24
C MET A 57 -23.12 6.97 6.03
N SER A 58 -23.08 8.29 5.86
CA SER A 58 -23.72 9.00 4.75
C SER A 58 -23.25 8.46 3.40
N ILE A 59 -24.19 7.86 2.67
CA ILE A 59 -23.96 7.28 1.35
C ILE A 59 -23.60 8.39 0.34
N GLU A 60 -24.22 9.56 0.48
CA GLU A 60 -23.91 10.73 -0.36
C GLU A 60 -22.50 11.25 -0.13
N ASP A 61 -22.05 11.31 1.13
CA ASP A 61 -20.69 11.77 1.42
C ASP A 61 -19.66 10.76 0.93
N ILE A 62 -19.92 9.46 1.06
CA ILE A 62 -19.07 8.42 0.46
C ILE A 62 -18.97 8.62 -1.06
N ALA A 63 -20.08 8.86 -1.75
CA ALA A 63 -20.06 9.13 -3.19
C ALA A 63 -19.25 10.39 -3.54
N ARG A 64 -19.38 11.47 -2.75
CA ARG A 64 -18.60 12.70 -2.93
C ARG A 64 -17.11 12.50 -2.71
N TYR A 65 -16.72 11.73 -1.69
CA TYR A 65 -15.31 11.42 -1.43
C TYR A 65 -14.71 10.56 -2.53
N ASP A 66 -15.43 9.56 -3.02
CA ASP A 66 -15.01 8.75 -4.16
C ASP A 66 -14.86 9.63 -5.42
N ASP A 67 -15.81 10.53 -5.70
CA ASP A 67 -15.74 11.47 -6.83
C ASP A 67 -14.53 12.42 -6.74
N ARG A 68 -14.28 12.96 -5.54
CA ARG A 68 -13.11 13.81 -5.28
C ARG A 68 -11.82 13.04 -5.48
N THR A 69 -11.75 11.81 -4.97
CA THR A 69 -10.56 10.95 -5.11
C THR A 69 -10.30 10.64 -6.58
N ARG A 70 -11.32 10.26 -7.34
CA ARG A 70 -11.22 10.04 -8.78
C ARG A 70 -10.74 11.30 -9.53
N THR A 71 -11.24 12.47 -9.14
CA THR A 71 -10.80 13.75 -9.73
C THR A 71 -9.33 14.02 -9.44
N LEU A 72 -8.90 13.85 -8.18
CA LEU A 72 -7.51 14.03 -7.77
C LEU A 72 -6.57 13.01 -8.44
N GLU A 73 -7.00 11.77 -8.59
CA GLU A 73 -6.25 10.73 -9.32
C GLU A 73 -6.11 11.08 -10.80
N ALA A 74 -7.19 11.54 -11.44
CA ALA A 74 -7.15 11.98 -12.83
C ALA A 74 -6.24 13.21 -13.02
N GLU A 75 -6.25 14.16 -12.08
CA GLU A 75 -5.34 15.31 -12.08
C GLU A 75 -3.88 14.89 -11.87
N LYS A 76 -3.61 13.99 -10.91
CA LYS A 76 -2.28 13.42 -10.70
C LYS A 76 -1.79 12.69 -11.94
N GLN A 77 -2.64 11.90 -12.58
CA GLN A 77 -2.28 11.18 -13.80
C GLN A 77 -1.97 12.16 -14.93
N LYS A 78 -2.79 13.20 -15.14
CA LYS A 78 -2.48 14.27 -16.11
C LYS A 78 -1.16 14.96 -15.82
N ALA A 79 -0.87 15.27 -14.56
CA ALA A 79 0.40 15.89 -14.18
C ALA A 79 1.60 14.95 -14.45
N ILE A 80 1.44 13.65 -14.21
CA ILE A 80 2.43 12.62 -14.55
C ILE A 80 2.62 12.55 -16.06
N ASP A 81 1.55 12.56 -16.84
CA ASP A 81 1.59 12.49 -18.31
C ASP A 81 2.23 13.75 -18.91
N GLU A 82 1.90 14.93 -18.39
CA GLU A 82 2.55 16.20 -18.78
C GLU A 82 4.04 16.23 -18.40
N ALA A 83 4.40 15.72 -17.22
CA ALA A 83 5.79 15.62 -16.79
C ALA A 83 6.57 14.63 -17.68
N ARG A 84 5.97 13.49 -18.03
CA ARG A 84 6.54 12.53 -18.98
C ARG A 84 6.73 13.14 -20.36
N LYS A 85 5.73 13.87 -20.88
CA LYS A 85 5.80 14.57 -22.16
C LYS A 85 6.91 15.62 -22.18
N LYS A 86 7.04 16.41 -21.11
CA LYS A 86 8.16 17.39 -20.96
C LYS A 86 9.52 16.71 -20.86
N ALA A 87 9.59 15.52 -20.27
CA ALA A 87 10.81 14.74 -20.15
C ALA A 87 11.14 13.89 -21.41
N GLY A 88 10.34 14.00 -22.49
CA GLY A 88 10.53 13.19 -23.70
C GLY A 88 10.30 11.68 -23.49
N LEU A 89 9.58 11.31 -22.43
CA LEU A 89 9.25 9.94 -22.01
C LEU A 89 7.79 9.61 -22.36
N ASP A 90 7.26 10.19 -23.42
CA ASP A 90 5.90 9.90 -23.87
C ASP A 90 5.83 8.40 -24.21
N PRO A 91 4.99 7.59 -23.53
CA PRO A 91 4.56 6.36 -24.13
C PRO A 91 3.69 6.77 -25.32
N GLU A 92 4.16 6.56 -26.56
CA GLU A 92 3.21 6.27 -27.62
C GLU A 92 2.18 5.31 -27.03
N LYS A 93 0.89 5.65 -27.19
CA LYS A 93 -0.21 4.79 -26.78
C LYS A 93 0.15 3.36 -27.13
N LYS A 94 0.51 2.55 -26.13
CA LYS A 94 0.25 1.12 -26.21
C LYS A 94 -1.27 1.04 -26.08
N GLU A 95 -1.96 1.28 -27.20
CA GLU A 95 -3.14 0.47 -27.47
C GLU A 95 -2.66 -0.97 -27.24
N ASP A 96 -3.44 -1.77 -26.53
CA ASP A 96 -3.32 -3.22 -26.57
C ASP A 96 -3.65 -3.66 -28.00
N ASP A 97 -2.85 -3.22 -28.97
CA ASP A 97 -2.72 -3.82 -30.28
C ASP A 97 -1.93 -5.09 -30.04
N LYS A 98 -2.62 -6.10 -29.49
CA LYS A 98 -2.42 -7.43 -30.05
C LYS A 98 -2.76 -7.27 -31.53
N VAL A 99 -1.74 -6.99 -32.33
CA VAL A 99 -1.83 -7.04 -33.78
C VAL A 99 -2.27 -8.45 -34.10
N GLU A 100 -3.57 -8.64 -34.34
CA GLU A 100 -4.09 -9.89 -34.89
C GLU A 100 -3.49 -10.00 -36.29
N LEU A 101 -2.39 -10.75 -36.37
CA LEU A 101 -1.69 -11.01 -37.61
C LEU A 101 -2.67 -11.73 -38.55
N PRO A 102 -2.96 -11.20 -39.75
CA PRO A 102 -3.81 -11.89 -40.71
C PRO A 102 -3.23 -13.30 -40.98
N ASP A 103 -4.10 -14.30 -41.19
CA ASP A 103 -3.70 -15.72 -41.28
C ASP A 103 -2.56 -15.99 -42.30
N ASN A 104 -2.43 -15.13 -43.31
CA ASN A 104 -1.38 -15.17 -44.34
C ASN A 104 -0.02 -14.56 -43.93
N THR A 105 0.18 -14.22 -42.66
CA THR A 105 1.44 -13.66 -42.20
C THR A 105 2.55 -14.74 -42.25
N PRO A 106 3.67 -14.50 -42.96
CA PRO A 106 4.78 -15.45 -43.03
C PRO A 106 5.32 -15.81 -41.64
N ASP A 107 5.68 -17.08 -41.44
CA ASP A 107 6.09 -17.61 -40.12
C ASP A 107 7.25 -16.83 -39.48
N TYR A 108 8.17 -16.28 -40.29
CA TYR A 108 9.28 -15.49 -39.77
C TYR A 108 8.81 -14.20 -39.07
N VAL A 109 7.69 -13.61 -39.49
CA VAL A 109 7.10 -12.40 -38.87
C VAL A 109 6.46 -12.74 -37.53
N LYS A 110 5.74 -13.86 -37.43
CA LYS A 110 5.18 -14.37 -36.17
C LYS A 110 6.29 -14.63 -35.14
N VAL A 111 7.42 -15.19 -35.56
CA VAL A 111 8.60 -15.43 -34.70
C VAL A 111 9.24 -14.12 -34.24
N ILE A 112 9.37 -13.12 -35.12
CA ILE A 112 9.92 -11.81 -34.76
C ILE A 112 9.03 -11.10 -33.74
N MET A 113 7.71 -11.09 -33.94
CA MET A 113 6.77 -10.46 -33.00
C MET A 113 6.73 -11.17 -31.65
N GLY A 114 6.72 -12.51 -31.62
CA GLY A 114 6.83 -13.25 -30.36
C GLY A 114 8.13 -12.96 -29.59
N LYS A 115 9.26 -12.75 -30.29
CA LYS A 115 10.51 -12.31 -29.66
C LYS A 115 10.42 -10.87 -29.14
N LEU A 116 9.76 -9.98 -29.87
CA LEU A 116 9.58 -8.58 -29.47
C LEU A 116 8.71 -8.46 -28.21
N ASP A 117 7.65 -9.26 -28.10
CA ASP A 117 6.80 -9.36 -26.92
C ASP A 117 7.58 -9.87 -25.70
N SER A 118 8.40 -10.91 -25.91
CA SER A 118 9.31 -11.44 -24.88
C SER A 118 10.29 -10.37 -24.39
N VAL A 119 10.94 -9.65 -25.30
CA VAL A 119 11.87 -8.56 -24.96
C VAL A 119 11.15 -7.43 -24.23
N THR A 120 9.92 -7.11 -24.61
CA THR A 120 9.12 -6.08 -23.92
C THR A 120 8.79 -6.49 -22.49
N THR A 121 8.41 -7.75 -22.28
CA THR A 121 8.12 -8.30 -20.94
C THR A 121 9.38 -8.33 -20.07
N GLU A 122 10.51 -8.76 -20.64
CA GLU A 122 11.81 -8.71 -19.95
C GLU A 122 12.19 -7.28 -19.58
N LEU A 123 12.00 -6.31 -20.47
CA LEU A 123 12.31 -4.91 -20.21
C LEU A 123 11.44 -4.33 -19.07
N GLU A 124 10.16 -4.67 -19.03
CA GLU A 124 9.25 -4.27 -17.94
C GLU A 124 9.64 -4.91 -16.60
N SER A 125 10.06 -6.17 -16.60
CA SER A 125 10.59 -6.83 -15.41
C SER A 125 11.90 -6.18 -14.91
N ILE A 126 12.82 -5.84 -15.82
CA ILE A 126 14.08 -5.17 -15.51
C ILE A 126 13.82 -3.77 -14.96
N LYS A 127 12.89 -3.02 -15.56
CA LYS A 127 12.52 -1.69 -15.09
C LYS A 127 11.93 -1.74 -13.68
N THR A 128 11.08 -2.72 -13.41
CA THR A 128 10.50 -2.93 -12.07
C THR A 128 11.57 -3.33 -11.05
N GLY A 129 12.48 -4.24 -11.42
CA GLY A 129 13.64 -4.61 -10.61
C GLY A 129 14.51 -3.40 -10.27
N ARG A 130 14.84 -2.56 -11.26
CA ARG A 130 15.66 -1.36 -11.04
C ARG A 130 14.97 -0.32 -10.16
N VAL A 131 13.66 -0.14 -10.28
CA VAL A 131 12.89 0.77 -9.43
C VAL A 131 12.90 0.27 -7.98
N THR A 132 12.68 -1.02 -7.76
CA THR A 132 12.71 -1.60 -6.41
C THR A 132 14.10 -1.53 -5.77
N GLU A 133 15.16 -1.78 -6.55
CA GLU A 133 16.55 -1.64 -6.10
C GLU A 133 16.89 -0.19 -5.73
N THR A 134 16.48 0.77 -6.57
CA THR A 134 16.66 2.20 -6.31
C THR A 134 15.94 2.62 -5.02
N LYS A 135 14.69 2.15 -4.82
CA LYS A 135 13.93 2.41 -3.59
C LYS A 135 14.61 1.81 -2.36
N LYS A 136 15.13 0.58 -2.45
CA LYS A 136 15.88 -0.07 -1.37
C LYS A 136 17.16 0.71 -1.03
N ALA A 137 17.88 1.19 -2.03
CA ALA A 137 19.06 2.02 -1.83
C ALA A 137 18.72 3.35 -1.13
N SER A 138 17.66 4.04 -1.57
CA SER A 138 17.19 5.28 -0.92
C SER A 138 16.73 5.05 0.51
N ALA A 139 15.99 3.97 0.77
CA ALA A 139 15.56 3.59 2.11
C ALA A 139 16.76 3.29 3.03
N ALA A 140 17.76 2.54 2.54
CA ALA A 140 18.98 2.26 3.29
C ALA A 140 19.79 3.55 3.58
N ASP A 141 19.87 4.48 2.64
CA ASP A 141 20.53 5.76 2.84
C ASP A 141 19.82 6.62 3.91
N GLN A 142 18.48 6.71 3.85
CA GLN A 142 17.69 7.41 4.88
C GLN A 142 17.82 6.73 6.25
N PHE A 143 17.79 5.40 6.31
CA PHE A 143 18.02 4.63 7.54
C PHE A 143 19.39 4.94 8.15
N ASN A 144 20.44 4.99 7.34
CA ASN A 144 21.80 5.30 7.79
C ASN A 144 21.99 6.75 8.25
N LYS A 145 21.15 7.67 7.77
CA LYS A 145 21.17 9.08 8.19
C LYS A 145 20.48 9.34 9.53
N SER A 146 19.65 8.40 10.01
CA SER A 146 19.00 8.52 11.31
C SER A 146 20.02 8.50 12.45
N GLU A 147 19.92 9.48 13.34
CA GLU A 147 20.79 9.59 14.53
C GLU A 147 20.57 8.46 15.55
N ILE A 148 19.38 7.85 15.51
CA ILE A 148 18.95 6.77 16.39
C ILE A 148 19.33 5.42 15.77
N LEU A 149 18.93 5.18 14.52
CA LEU A 149 19.15 3.89 13.84
C LEU A 149 20.60 3.66 13.42
N LYS A 150 21.41 4.71 13.23
CA LYS A 150 22.85 4.55 12.98
C LYS A 150 23.60 3.89 14.15
N ARG A 151 22.99 3.86 15.34
CA ARG A 151 23.55 3.22 16.54
C ARG A 151 23.26 1.71 16.58
N ILE A 152 22.44 1.20 15.66
CA ILE A 152 22.17 -0.23 15.55
C ILE A 152 23.48 -0.96 15.22
N PRO A 153 23.81 -2.06 15.92
CA PRO A 153 24.98 -2.87 15.61
C PRO A 153 24.96 -3.38 14.17
N ASP A 154 26.11 -3.36 13.50
CA ASP A 154 26.23 -3.73 12.08
C ASP A 154 25.80 -5.18 11.79
N SER A 155 25.83 -6.06 12.79
CA SER A 155 25.39 -7.47 12.68
C SER A 155 23.88 -7.61 12.45
N VAL A 156 23.06 -6.77 13.09
CA VAL A 156 21.59 -6.83 13.01
C VAL A 156 21.01 -5.77 12.06
N LYS A 157 21.81 -4.78 11.69
CA LYS A 157 21.45 -3.69 10.78
C LYS A 157 20.79 -4.15 9.46
N PRO A 158 21.25 -5.22 8.78
CA PRO A 158 20.59 -5.70 7.57
C PRO A 158 19.15 -6.15 7.81
N ASN A 159 18.88 -6.79 8.96
CA ASN A 159 17.54 -7.25 9.32
C ASN A 159 16.59 -6.07 9.52
N TRP A 160 17.08 -4.98 10.13
CA TRP A 160 16.31 -3.75 10.30
C TRP A 160 16.02 -3.04 8.99
N ILE A 161 17.00 -2.94 8.09
CA ILE A 161 16.81 -2.35 6.76
C ILE A 161 15.79 -3.16 5.94
N ASN A 162 15.80 -4.49 6.07
CA ASN A 162 14.85 -5.38 5.38
C ASN A 162 13.39 -5.23 5.85
N ARG A 163 13.14 -4.59 7.00
CA ARG A 163 11.79 -4.28 7.49
C ARG A 163 11.15 -3.10 6.75
N ILE A 164 11.94 -2.31 6.02
CA ILE A 164 11.41 -1.21 5.21
C ILE A 164 10.76 -1.80 3.96
N ASP A 165 9.43 -1.70 3.89
CA ASP A 165 8.66 -2.13 2.73
C ASP A 165 8.67 -1.05 1.65
N VAL A 166 9.42 -1.33 0.58
CA VAL A 166 9.56 -0.48 -0.62
C VAL A 166 8.33 -0.43 -1.51
N THR A 167 7.35 -1.30 -1.25
CA THR A 167 6.08 -1.41 -1.97
C THR A 167 4.88 -0.89 -1.19
N SER A 168 5.06 -0.55 0.08
CA SER A 168 4.02 0.00 0.94
C SER A 168 3.55 1.39 0.48
N GLU A 169 2.29 1.71 0.77
CA GLU A 169 1.72 3.06 0.61
C GLU A 169 2.23 4.04 1.68
N VAL A 170 2.82 3.52 2.76
CA VAL A 170 3.42 4.32 3.84
C VAL A 170 4.79 4.84 3.40
N SER A 171 5.03 6.14 3.61
CA SER A 171 6.30 6.79 3.25
C SER A 171 7.51 6.16 3.94
N PHE A 172 8.69 6.25 3.32
CA PHE A 172 9.93 5.78 3.95
C PHE A 172 10.24 6.56 5.22
N GLU A 173 9.93 7.85 5.26
CA GLU A 173 10.11 8.65 6.46
C GLU A 173 9.28 8.13 7.64
N ASP A 174 8.03 7.71 7.41
CA ASP A 174 7.15 7.21 8.46
C ASP A 174 7.52 5.80 8.91
N GLN A 175 7.92 4.93 7.98
CA GLN A 175 8.44 3.60 8.33
C GLN A 175 9.73 3.71 9.16
N ILE A 176 10.64 4.61 8.77
CA ILE A 176 11.89 4.86 9.49
C ILE A 176 11.61 5.43 10.87
N LYS A 177 10.68 6.38 11.03
CA LYS A 177 10.27 6.87 12.36
C LYS A 177 9.72 5.76 13.25
N GLY A 178 8.92 4.84 12.70
CA GLY A 178 8.45 3.68 13.45
C GLY A 178 9.60 2.82 13.96
N LEU A 179 10.59 2.55 13.10
CA LEU A 179 11.81 1.82 13.48
C LEU A 179 12.64 2.60 14.52
N GLU A 180 12.72 3.94 14.41
CA GLU A 180 13.41 4.79 15.39
C GLU A 180 12.79 4.68 16.78
N SER A 181 11.45 4.73 16.86
CA SER A 181 10.72 4.56 18.12
C SER A 181 10.97 3.17 18.72
N GLU A 182 10.84 2.12 17.92
CA GLU A 182 11.06 0.73 18.36
C GLU A 182 12.49 0.52 18.87
N TYR A 183 13.49 1.00 18.14
CA TYR A 183 14.88 0.89 18.57
C TYR A 183 15.15 1.72 19.85
N GLY A 184 14.58 2.91 19.96
CA GLY A 184 14.66 3.73 21.16
C GLY A 184 14.08 3.06 22.39
N GLU A 185 12.91 2.43 22.26
CA GLU A 185 12.27 1.65 23.32
C GLU A 185 13.12 0.44 23.74
N LEU A 186 13.71 -0.28 22.79
CA LEU A 186 14.60 -1.41 23.08
C LEU A 186 15.87 -0.99 23.83
N VAL A 187 16.47 0.13 23.43
CA VAL A 187 17.65 0.68 24.13
C VAL A 187 17.28 1.10 25.56
N GLN A 188 16.12 1.75 25.74
CA GLN A 188 15.66 2.14 27.07
C GLN A 188 15.36 0.91 27.94
N LEU A 189 14.66 -0.10 27.40
CA LEU A 189 14.38 -1.35 28.09
C LEU A 189 15.67 -2.07 28.50
N SER A 190 16.68 -2.10 27.62
CA SER A 190 18.00 -2.65 27.94
C SER A 190 18.67 -1.89 29.08
N ALA A 191 18.63 -0.56 29.06
CA ALA A 191 19.18 0.29 30.12
C ALA A 191 18.47 0.08 31.47
N ASP A 192 17.14 0.03 31.45
CA ASP A 192 16.30 -0.18 32.64
C ASP A 192 16.49 -1.58 33.23
N THR A 193 16.69 -2.59 32.38
CA THR A 193 16.94 -3.98 32.80
C THR A 193 18.36 -4.14 33.38
N ASN A 194 19.36 -3.45 32.82
CA ASN A 194 20.73 -3.44 33.36
C ASN A 194 20.87 -2.63 34.66
N GLN A 195 19.92 -1.75 34.99
CA GLN A 195 19.88 -1.04 36.27
C GLN A 195 19.42 -1.89 37.46
N TYR A 196 18.91 -3.11 37.23
CA TYR A 196 18.42 -4.02 38.28
C TYR A 196 19.40 -5.15 38.67
N ALA A 197 20.70 -5.02 38.36
CA ALA A 197 21.73 -5.79 39.05
C ALA A 197 22.23 -4.96 40.26
N PRO A 198 22.14 -5.45 41.51
CA PRO A 198 22.61 -4.70 42.66
C PRO A 198 24.13 -4.47 42.55
N PRO A 199 24.65 -3.34 43.03
CA PRO A 199 26.03 -2.95 42.80
C PRO A 199 27.00 -3.83 43.60
N ALA A 200 27.86 -4.56 42.89
CA ALA A 200 29.14 -4.99 43.44
C ALA A 200 30.24 -4.13 42.79
N GLY A 201 30.69 -3.11 43.51
CA GLY A 201 31.97 -2.45 43.24
C GLY A 201 31.91 -1.07 42.59
N SER A 202 32.41 -0.11 43.35
CA SER A 202 32.73 1.28 43.02
C SER A 202 33.37 1.55 41.65
N GLY A 203 32.98 2.67 41.02
CA GLY A 203 33.90 3.47 40.21
C GLY A 203 33.31 4.14 38.97
N ASN A 204 33.07 5.46 39.08
CA ASN A 204 32.87 6.47 38.02
C ASN A 204 31.69 6.33 37.04
N PRO A 205 31.01 7.45 36.69
CA PRO A 205 30.02 7.47 35.63
C PRO A 205 30.76 7.48 34.29
N THR A 206 31.16 6.32 33.80
CA THR A 206 31.53 6.19 32.39
C THR A 206 30.27 6.15 31.56
N ASP A 207 30.26 6.92 30.48
CA ASP A 207 29.36 6.81 29.33
C ASP A 207 28.68 5.44 29.29
N VAL A 208 27.35 5.42 29.35
CA VAL A 208 26.55 4.23 29.11
C VAL A 208 26.75 3.86 27.64
N LYS A 209 27.85 3.17 27.35
CA LYS A 209 28.01 2.40 26.13
C LYS A 209 27.00 1.28 26.25
N VAL A 210 25.88 1.47 25.58
CA VAL A 210 24.91 0.39 25.34
C VAL A 210 25.71 -0.79 24.84
N ASP A 211 25.79 -1.84 25.66
CA ASP A 211 26.62 -2.99 25.36
C ASP A 211 26.01 -3.68 24.15
N ALA A 212 26.73 -3.63 23.02
CA ALA A 212 26.24 -4.15 21.74
C ALA A 212 25.82 -5.62 21.88
N ALA A 213 26.46 -6.37 22.78
CA ALA A 213 26.13 -7.75 23.09
C ALA A 213 24.74 -7.91 23.76
N VAL A 214 24.32 -6.95 24.59
CA VAL A 214 23.00 -6.99 25.25
C VAL A 214 21.90 -6.68 24.26
N VAL A 215 22.08 -5.66 23.41
CA VAL A 215 21.13 -5.34 22.33
C VAL A 215 21.02 -6.48 21.33
N GLU A 216 22.14 -7.10 20.96
CA GLU A 216 22.18 -8.26 20.08
C GLU A 216 21.49 -9.49 20.70
N SER A 217 21.63 -9.70 22.02
CA SER A 217 20.94 -10.79 22.74
C SER A 217 19.41 -10.58 22.83
N MET A 218 18.94 -9.33 22.88
CA MET A 218 17.51 -9.00 22.92
C MET A 218 16.86 -9.05 21.53
N LEU A 219 17.65 -8.99 20.45
CA LEU A 219 17.18 -8.96 19.05
C LEU A 219 17.22 -10.31 18.33
N ASN A 220 17.80 -11.36 18.93
CA ASN A 220 17.72 -12.72 18.42
C ASN A 220 16.35 -13.36 18.75
N ILE A 221 15.34 -13.04 17.94
CA ILE A 221 14.11 -13.83 17.73
C ILE A 221 13.99 -14.14 16.25
#